data_AF-A0A0G1UJY3-F1
#
_entry.id   AF-A0A0G1UJY3-F1
#
_cell.length_a   1.000
_cell.length_b   1.000
_cell.length_c   1.000
_cell.angle_alpha   90.00
_cell.angle_beta   90.00
_cell.angle_gamma   90.00
#
_symmetry.space_group_name_H-M   'P 1'
#
loop_
_entity.id
_entity.type
_entity.pdbx_description
1 polymer ?
#
loop_
_entity_poly.entity_id
_entity_poly.type
_entity_poly.pdbx_seq_one_letter_code
_entity_poly.pdbx_strand_id
1 'polypeptide(L)'
;MKTPLKILIFLLRITLGWVMLYAGVTKIIDPEWTAAGFLKGAKTFPDLYAWFASPVNITWVNFLNEWGLTFLGVSLILGVFVRYSSPLGALLMMLYYFANLEFPYPNPHSYLVDEHIIYALVFLFFAVIKAGKFYGFDNRFYR
;
A
#
# COMPACT_ATOMS: atom_id res chain seq x y z
N MET A 1 10.69 8.35 23.15
CA MET A 1 9.84 7.16 23.01
C MET A 1 10.50 5.96 23.69
N LYS A 2 9.78 5.20 24.52
CA LYS A 2 10.32 4.05 25.28
C LYS A 2 10.73 2.89 24.35
N THR A 3 11.71 2.08 24.75
CA THR A 3 12.24 0.96 23.95
C THR A 3 11.18 -0.06 23.51
N PRO A 4 10.24 -0.51 24.36
CA PRO A 4 9.21 -1.47 23.95
C PRO A 4 8.33 -0.95 22.79
N LEU A 5 7.97 0.34 22.83
CA LEU A 5 7.18 0.97 21.77
C LEU A 5 7.96 1.06 20.45
N LYS A 6 9.27 1.36 20.50
CA LYS A 6 10.13 1.32 19.30
C LYS A 6 10.17 -0.06 18.66
N ILE A 7 10.21 -1.11 19.47
CA ILE A 7 10.20 -2.51 18.99
C ILE A 7 8.86 -2.82 18.32
N LEU A 8 7.73 -2.47 18.94
CA LEU A 8 6.41 -2.69 18.34
C LEU A 8 6.24 -1.96 17.00
N ILE A 9 6.69 -0.70 16.92
CA ILE A 9 6.65 0.07 15.66
C ILE A 9 7.53 -0.59 14.61
N PHE A 10 8.73 -1.05 14.98
CA PHE A 10 9.62 -1.77 14.07
C PHE A 10 8.96 -3.05 13.55
N LEU A 11 8.39 -3.87 14.43
CA LEU A 11 7.72 -5.12 14.05
C LEU A 11 6.53 -4.85 13.13
N LEU A 12 5.67 -3.87 13.47
CA LEU A 12 4.53 -3.47 12.64
C LEU A 12 4.99 -2.99 11.25
N ARG A 13 6.10 -2.27 11.19
CA ARG A 13 6.68 -1.77 9.93
C ARG A 13 7.17 -2.93 9.06
N ILE A 14 7.88 -3.88 9.65
CA ILE A 14 8.39 -5.06 8.96
C ILE A 14 7.25 -5.93 8.45
N THR A 15 6.22 -6.19 9.27
CA THR A 15 5.09 -7.04 8.87
C THR A 15 4.26 -6.41 7.76
N LEU A 16 3.93 -5.12 7.86
CA LEU A 16 3.23 -4.42 6.78
C LEU A 16 4.09 -4.34 5.52
N GLY A 17 5.38 -4.08 5.68
CA GLY A 17 6.35 -4.07 4.57
C GLY A 17 6.43 -5.42 3.87
N TRP A 18 6.37 -6.51 4.61
CA TRP A 18 6.34 -7.87 4.06
C TRP A 18 5.11 -8.13 3.21
N VAL A 19 3.92 -7.73 3.68
CA VAL A 19 2.67 -7.87 2.91
C VAL A 19 2.76 -7.11 1.59
N MET A 20 3.26 -5.87 1.61
CA MET A 20 3.44 -5.06 0.39
C MET A 20 4.48 -5.67 -0.56
N LEU A 21 5.63 -6.10 -0.02
CA LEU A 21 6.70 -6.68 -0.82
C LEU A 21 6.25 -7.96 -1.52
N TYR A 22 5.61 -8.87 -0.77
CA TYR A 22 5.07 -10.10 -1.33
C TYR A 22 4.03 -9.81 -2.42
N ALA A 23 3.12 -8.86 -2.15
CA ALA A 23 2.08 -8.49 -3.11
C ALA A 23 2.65 -7.82 -4.38
N GLY A 24 3.77 -7.11 -4.31
CA GLY A 24 4.43 -6.50 -5.48
C GLY A 24 5.24 -7.52 -6.28
N VAL A 25 6.10 -8.28 -5.60
CA VAL A 25 6.99 -9.26 -6.24
C VAL A 25 6.20 -10.34 -6.96
N THR A 26 5.10 -10.84 -6.37
CA THR A 26 4.25 -11.86 -7.03
C THR A 26 3.63 -11.38 -8.33
N LYS A 27 3.36 -10.07 -8.46
CA LYS A 27 2.87 -9.47 -9.72
C LYS A 27 3.97 -9.30 -10.76
N ILE A 28 5.18 -8.94 -10.33
CA ILE A 28 6.34 -8.76 -11.24
C ILE A 28 6.76 -10.09 -11.88
N ILE A 29 6.72 -11.18 -11.11
CA ILE A 29 7.18 -12.50 -11.59
C ILE A 29 6.13 -13.26 -12.40
N ASP A 30 4.86 -12.84 -12.33
CA ASP A 30 3.76 -13.44 -13.09
C ASP A 30 3.53 -12.64 -14.39
N PRO A 31 3.99 -13.15 -15.55
CA PRO A 31 3.87 -12.43 -16.81
C PRO A 31 2.41 -12.25 -17.28
N GLU A 32 1.49 -13.05 -16.74
CA GLU A 32 0.06 -12.98 -17.06
C GLU A 32 -0.70 -12.02 -16.13
N TRP A 33 -0.04 -11.50 -15.09
CA TRP A 33 -0.70 -10.63 -14.13
C TRP A 33 -1.13 -9.30 -14.77
N THR A 34 -2.34 -8.86 -14.44
CA THR A 34 -2.83 -7.52 -14.78
C THR A 34 -3.86 -7.01 -13.77
N ALA A 35 -3.85 -5.69 -13.53
CA ALA A 35 -4.89 -5.01 -12.77
C ALA A 35 -6.22 -4.89 -13.53
N ALA A 36 -6.28 -5.17 -14.83
CA ALA A 36 -7.44 -4.86 -15.67
C ALA A 36 -8.74 -5.51 -15.17
N GLY A 37 -8.68 -6.77 -14.74
CA GLY A 37 -9.84 -7.49 -14.20
C GLY A 37 -10.36 -6.86 -12.91
N PHE A 38 -9.44 -6.51 -12.00
CA PHE A 38 -9.75 -5.82 -10.75
C PHE A 38 -10.41 -4.45 -11.01
N LEU A 39 -9.80 -3.64 -11.88
CA LEU A 39 -10.29 -2.29 -12.19
C LEU A 39 -11.66 -2.29 -12.88
N LYS A 40 -11.90 -3.23 -13.81
CA LYS A 40 -13.21 -3.38 -14.46
C LYS A 40 -14.30 -3.85 -13.50
N GLY A 41 -13.93 -4.51 -12.40
CA GLY A 41 -14.86 -4.95 -11.36
C GLY A 41 -15.22 -3.87 -10.33
N ALA A 42 -14.70 -2.65 -10.46
CA ALA A 42 -14.85 -1.62 -9.45
C ALA A 42 -16.31 -1.22 -9.20
N LYS A 43 -16.66 -1.08 -7.91
CA LYS A 43 -18.02 -0.80 -7.43
C LYS A 43 -18.26 0.68 -7.17
N THR A 44 -17.27 1.39 -6.60
CA THR A 44 -17.32 2.84 -6.41
C THR A 44 -16.42 3.53 -7.45
N PHE A 45 -16.86 4.67 -7.98
CA PHE A 45 -16.19 5.44 -9.07
C PHE A 45 -15.88 4.63 -10.35
N PRO A 46 -16.85 3.87 -10.90
CA PRO A 46 -16.59 2.95 -12.01
C PRO A 46 -15.95 3.63 -13.24
N ASP A 47 -16.32 4.87 -13.56
CA ASP A 47 -15.75 5.60 -14.70
C ASP A 47 -14.25 5.89 -14.54
N LEU A 48 -13.81 6.21 -13.32
CA LEU A 48 -12.39 6.44 -13.01
C LEU A 48 -11.60 5.14 -13.16
N TYR A 49 -12.12 4.04 -12.62
CA TYR A 49 -11.45 2.73 -12.73
C TYR A 49 -11.50 2.16 -14.15
N ALA A 50 -12.57 2.42 -14.91
CA ALA A 50 -12.64 2.11 -16.33
C ALA A 50 -11.59 2.90 -17.14
N TRP A 51 -11.35 4.16 -16.79
CA TRP A 51 -10.28 4.96 -17.39
C TRP A 51 -8.91 4.35 -17.10
N PHE A 52 -8.62 3.95 -15.86
CA PHE A 52 -7.38 3.21 -15.53
C PHE A 52 -7.27 1.88 -16.31
N ALA A 53 -8.38 1.17 -16.50
CA ALA A 53 -8.44 -0.10 -17.23
C ALA A 53 -8.39 0.03 -18.75
N SER A 54 -8.37 1.26 -19.29
CA SER A 54 -8.37 1.49 -20.72
C SER A 54 -7.06 1.00 -21.38
N PRO A 55 -7.09 0.61 -22.67
CA PRO A 55 -5.89 0.12 -23.37
C PRO A 55 -4.72 1.10 -23.37
N VAL A 56 -4.99 2.41 -23.31
CA VAL A 56 -3.97 3.47 -23.28
C VAL A 56 -3.31 3.57 -21.89
N ASN A 57 -4.01 3.19 -20.82
CA ASN A 57 -3.56 3.39 -19.45
C ASN A 57 -3.05 2.15 -18.72
N ILE A 58 -3.57 0.98 -19.09
CA ILE A 58 -3.36 -0.25 -18.31
C ILE A 58 -1.87 -0.59 -18.11
N THR A 59 -1.01 -0.31 -19.09
CA THR A 59 0.42 -0.58 -19.02
C THR A 59 1.11 0.19 -17.88
N TRP A 60 0.87 1.50 -17.76
CA TRP A 60 1.49 2.28 -16.70
C TRP A 60 0.84 2.01 -15.34
N VAL A 61 -0.46 1.67 -15.31
CA VAL A 61 -1.16 1.29 -14.08
C VAL A 61 -0.60 -0.01 -13.51
N ASN A 62 -0.41 -1.04 -14.35
CA ASN A 62 0.25 -2.29 -13.97
C ASN A 62 1.64 -2.03 -13.40
N PHE A 63 2.47 -1.27 -14.13
CA PHE A 63 3.83 -0.92 -13.71
C PHE A 63 3.85 -0.21 -12.36
N LEU A 64 3.01 0.82 -12.16
CA LEU A 64 2.92 1.55 -10.90
C LEU A 64 2.45 0.67 -9.75
N ASN A 65 1.55 -0.28 -9.99
CA ASN A 65 1.06 -1.19 -8.96
C ASN A 65 2.14 -2.19 -8.53
N GLU A 66 2.70 -2.94 -9.49
CA GLU A 66 3.77 -3.91 -9.31
C GLU A 66 4.98 -3.33 -8.57
N TRP A 67 5.56 -2.27 -9.14
CA TRP A 67 6.77 -1.65 -8.61
C TRP A 67 6.47 -0.75 -7.41
N GLY A 68 5.30 -0.11 -7.38
CA GLY A 68 4.88 0.70 -6.24
C GLY A 68 4.77 -0.14 -4.96
N LEU A 69 4.10 -1.29 -5.01
CA LEU A 69 4.03 -2.22 -3.88
C LEU A 69 5.41 -2.77 -3.50
N THR A 70 6.23 -3.14 -4.49
CA THR A 70 7.57 -3.69 -4.25
C THR A 70 8.47 -2.68 -3.54
N PHE A 71 8.58 -1.45 -4.07
CA PHE A 71 9.41 -0.41 -3.46
C PHE A 71 8.85 0.08 -2.12
N LEU A 72 7.52 0.11 -1.96
CA LEU A 72 6.89 0.41 -0.68
C LEU A 72 7.25 -0.64 0.38
N GLY A 73 7.22 -1.92 0.01
CA GLY A 73 7.63 -3.02 0.88
C GLY A 73 9.10 -2.94 1.28
N VAL A 74 10.01 -2.72 0.31
CA VAL A 74 11.45 -2.52 0.57
C VAL A 74 11.69 -1.31 1.49
N SER A 75 11.05 -0.18 1.21
CA SER A 75 11.11 1.04 2.03
C SER A 75 10.75 0.75 3.48
N LEU A 76 9.62 0.08 3.72
CA LEU A 76 9.17 -0.26 5.06
C LEU A 76 10.12 -1.26 5.74
N ILE A 77 10.58 -2.29 5.04
CA ILE A 77 11.44 -3.31 5.66
C ILE A 77 12.78 -2.70 6.09
N LEU A 78 13.46 -2.03 5.16
CA LEU A 78 14.75 -1.41 5.42
C LEU A 78 14.63 -0.15 6.30
N GLY A 79 13.44 0.44 6.37
CA GLY A 79 13.20 1.70 7.04
C GLY A 79 13.88 2.87 6.32
N VAL A 80 13.82 2.90 4.98
CA VAL A 80 14.40 3.92 4.10
C VAL A 80 13.29 4.65 3.35
N PHE A 81 13.24 5.98 3.42
CA PHE A 81 12.20 6.84 2.86
C PHE A 81 10.78 6.56 3.38
N VAL A 82 10.63 5.98 4.59
CA VAL A 82 9.34 5.56 5.14
C VAL A 82 8.36 6.72 5.23
N ARG A 83 8.82 7.90 5.64
CA ARG A 83 7.98 9.10 5.74
C ARG A 83 7.37 9.50 4.40
N TYR A 84 8.09 9.31 3.30
CA TYR A 84 7.67 9.69 1.96
C TYR A 84 6.88 8.59 1.25
N SER A 85 7.27 7.33 1.45
CA SER A 85 6.55 6.19 0.86
C SER A 85 5.21 5.95 1.55
N SER A 86 5.09 6.26 2.84
CA SER A 86 3.86 6.01 3.61
C SER A 86 2.61 6.73 3.05
N PRO A 87 2.61 8.04 2.77
CA PRO A 87 1.46 8.70 2.15
C PRO A 87 1.06 8.09 0.81
N LEU A 88 2.03 7.64 0.00
CA LEU A 88 1.77 6.95 -1.27
C LEU A 88 1.15 5.57 -1.04
N GLY A 89 1.62 4.84 -0.03
CA GLY A 89 1.02 3.58 0.41
C GLY A 89 -0.43 3.76 0.88
N ALA A 90 -0.69 4.81 1.68
CA ALA A 90 -2.05 5.14 2.12
C ALA A 90 -2.96 5.47 0.93
N LEU A 91 -2.48 6.27 -0.04
CA LEU A 91 -3.22 6.57 -1.26
C LEU A 91 -3.55 5.29 -2.05
N LEU A 92 -2.58 4.38 -2.20
CA LEU A 92 -2.79 3.11 -2.90
C LEU A 92 -3.84 2.24 -2.20
N MET A 93 -3.82 2.17 -0.86
CA MET A 93 -4.84 1.44 -0.10
C MET A 93 -6.23 2.06 -0.31
N MET A 94 -6.34 3.38 -0.36
CA MET A 94 -7.63 4.03 -0.63
C MET A 94 -8.16 3.73 -2.04
N LEU A 95 -7.27 3.64 -3.04
CA LEU A 95 -7.65 3.22 -4.39
C LEU A 95 -8.18 1.77 -4.40
N TYR A 96 -7.60 0.86 -3.62
CA TYR A 96 -8.13 -0.51 -3.52
C TYR A 96 -9.45 -0.58 -2.75
N TYR A 97 -9.55 0.17 -1.66
CA TYR A 97 -10.76 0.26 -0.87
C TYR A 97 -11.96 0.69 -1.71
N PHE A 98 -11.83 1.80 -2.46
CA PHE A 98 -12.93 2.30 -3.28
C PHE A 98 -13.22 1.42 -4.49
N ALA A 99 -12.24 0.72 -5.06
CA ALA A 99 -12.52 -0.26 -6.09
C ALA A 99 -13.47 -1.36 -5.57
N ASN A 100 -13.27 -1.86 -4.35
CA ASN A 100 -14.08 -2.94 -3.78
C ASN A 100 -15.36 -2.48 -3.07
N LEU A 101 -15.45 -1.21 -2.66
CA LEU A 101 -16.55 -0.70 -1.86
C LEU A 101 -17.89 -0.81 -2.58
N GLU A 102 -18.73 -1.76 -2.15
CA GLU A 102 -20.15 -1.81 -2.44
C GLU A 102 -20.90 -1.33 -1.20
N PHE A 103 -21.08 -0.01 -1.11
CA PHE A 103 -21.48 0.64 0.14
C PHE A 103 -22.70 -0.04 0.78
N PRO A 104 -22.64 -0.40 2.09
CA PRO A 104 -21.57 -0.10 3.06
C PRO A 104 -20.51 -1.20 3.25
N TYR A 105 -20.49 -2.23 2.40
CA TYR A 105 -19.65 -3.43 2.56
C TYR A 105 -18.50 -3.45 1.54
N PRO A 106 -17.23 -3.23 1.95
CA PRO A 106 -16.08 -3.40 1.06
C PRO A 106 -15.76 -4.86 0.74
N ASN A 107 -16.17 -5.79 1.60
CA ASN A 107 -16.07 -7.24 1.38
C ASN A 107 -17.12 -7.99 2.22
N PRO A 108 -17.34 -9.30 2.01
CA PRO A 108 -18.37 -10.07 2.71
C PRO A 108 -18.20 -10.19 4.23
N HIS A 109 -17.04 -9.81 4.78
CA HIS A 109 -16.68 -10.01 6.18
C HIS A 109 -16.44 -8.71 6.94
N SER A 110 -16.66 -7.54 6.32
CA SER A 110 -16.33 -6.23 6.88
C SER A 110 -17.44 -5.21 6.64
N TYR A 111 -17.72 -4.36 7.63
CA TYR A 111 -18.66 -3.25 7.52
C TYR A 111 -17.89 -1.92 7.56
N LEU A 112 -17.90 -1.17 6.44
CA LEU A 112 -17.18 0.09 6.20
C LEU A 112 -15.65 0.03 6.32
N VAL A 113 -15.09 -0.69 7.29
CA VAL A 113 -13.65 -0.73 7.58
C VAL A 113 -13.13 -2.13 7.29
N ASP A 114 -12.25 -2.24 6.31
CA ASP A 114 -11.52 -3.47 5.98
C ASP A 114 -10.01 -3.26 6.15
N GLU A 115 -9.22 -4.25 5.71
CA GLU A 115 -7.76 -4.20 5.76
C GLU A 115 -7.17 -2.97 5.06
N HIS A 116 -7.78 -2.46 4.00
CA HIS A 116 -7.27 -1.30 3.26
C HIS A 116 -7.31 -0.03 4.11
N ILE A 117 -8.42 0.20 4.81
CA ILE A 117 -8.55 1.33 5.74
C ILE A 117 -7.54 1.20 6.89
N ILE A 118 -7.39 0.00 7.46
CA ILE A 118 -6.44 -0.25 8.54
C ILE A 118 -5.00 0.02 8.05
N TYR A 119 -4.63 -0.51 6.89
CA TYR A 119 -3.30 -0.30 6.31
C TYR A 119 -3.04 1.17 5.99
N ALA A 120 -4.02 1.88 5.43
CA ALA A 120 -3.91 3.32 5.17
C ALA A 120 -3.62 4.12 6.45
N LEU A 121 -4.33 3.82 7.54
CA LEU A 121 -4.09 4.47 8.83
C LEU A 121 -2.71 4.13 9.41
N VAL A 122 -2.25 2.89 9.29
CA VAL A 122 -0.90 2.48 9.72
C VAL A 122 0.18 3.20 8.90
N PHE A 123 -0.02 3.35 7.58
CA PHE A 123 0.87 4.13 6.74
C PHE A 123 0.94 5.59 7.19
N LEU A 124 -0.22 6.25 7.38
CA LEU A 124 -0.27 7.63 7.86
C LEU A 124 0.38 7.77 9.25
N PHE A 125 0.15 6.82 10.14
CA PHE A 125 0.82 6.74 11.43
C PHE A 125 2.35 6.73 11.24
N PHE A 126 2.89 5.85 10.39
CA PHE A 126 4.32 5.80 10.09
C PHE A 126 4.88 7.11 9.52
N ALA A 127 4.11 7.80 8.68
CA ALA A 127 4.49 9.09 8.14
C ALA A 127 4.64 10.16 9.25
N VAL A 128 3.65 10.23 10.16
CA VAL A 128 3.62 11.20 11.25
C VAL A 128 4.75 10.96 12.24
N ILE A 129 4.95 9.72 12.68
CA ILE A 129 5.97 9.39 13.69
C ILE A 129 7.38 9.25 13.11
N LYS A 130 7.53 9.36 11.79
CA LYS A 130 8.78 9.13 11.05
C LYS A 130 9.36 7.75 11.39
N ALA A 131 8.55 6.70 11.20
CA ALA A 131 8.81 5.35 11.70
C ALA A 131 10.12 4.72 11.22
N GLY A 132 10.70 5.17 10.11
CA GLY A 132 12.01 4.72 9.66
C GLY A 132 13.15 5.04 10.65
N LYS A 133 13.00 6.03 11.54
CA LYS A 133 14.00 6.35 12.58
C LYS A 133 14.14 5.26 13.64
N PHE A 134 13.16 4.36 13.76
CA PHE A 134 13.18 3.30 14.76
C PHE A 134 13.70 2.01 14.14
N TYR A 135 14.96 1.67 14.42
CA TYR A 135 15.63 0.49 13.86
C TYR A 135 15.52 0.43 12.31
N GLY A 136 15.66 1.57 11.65
CA GLY A 136 15.70 1.69 10.19
C GLY A 136 16.83 2.62 9.74
N PHE A 137 17.14 2.59 8.46
CA PHE A 137 18.26 3.35 7.89
C PHE A 137 17.94 4.84 7.65
N ASP A 138 16.71 5.28 7.88
CA ASP A 138 16.25 6.67 7.73
C ASP A 138 17.02 7.69 8.58
N ASN A 139 17.72 7.25 9.64
CA ASN A 139 18.59 8.13 10.43
C ASN A 139 19.70 8.80 9.59
N ARG A 140 20.01 8.30 8.38
CA ARG A 140 20.99 8.89 7.45
C ARG A 140 20.39 9.91 6.47
N PHE A 141 19.07 9.91 6.26
CA PHE A 141 18.40 10.73 5.25
C PHE A 141 17.64 11.92 5.84
N TYR A 142 17.39 11.93 7.15
CA TYR A 142 16.78 13.07 7.85
C TYR A 142 17.82 13.76 8.74
N ARG A 143 18.34 14.89 8.26
CA ARG A 143 18.82 15.95 9.15
C ARG A 143 17.63 16.67 9.78
#